data_AF-A0A537V255-F1
#
_entry.id   AF-A0A537V255-F1
#
_cell.length_a   1.000
_cell.length_b   1.000
_cell.length_c   1.000
_cell.angle_alpha   90.00
_cell.angle_beta   90.00
_cell.angle_gamma   90.00
#
_symmetry.space_group_name_H-M   'P 1'
#
loop_
_entity.id
_entity.type
_entity.pdbx_description
1 polymer ?
#
loop_
_entity_poly.entity_id
_entity_poly.type
_entity_poly.pdbx_seq_one_letter_code
_entity_poly.pdbx_strand_id
1 'polypeptide(L)'
;MSKSVSLRDVPGKFLDQRKWRALRKFTSQELIALTYINAPYLDEDNSGNFFWDRLRSGEDAIRCYHTGRSLLQQCRQFLNAGRLVASGVDRSSGARRTISASEWVNLWPMFATNTATGPDQVFDDIKVFQAERRNTSQETLSSECVAWLKEQRTAGPGEKKTTLYEYARRRFGNSLTHAIFDAAYLAAFARRRGRPKKSSI
;
A
#
# COMPACT_ATOMS: atom_id res chain seq x y z
N MET A 1 11.33 3.68 18.05
CA MET A 1 11.81 4.03 16.69
C MET A 1 12.50 2.85 16.02
N SER A 2 11.80 2.20 15.10
CA SER A 2 12.35 1.16 14.22
C SER A 2 13.47 1.73 13.32
N LYS A 3 14.58 1.01 13.16
CA LYS A 3 15.69 1.43 12.28
C LYS A 3 15.22 1.56 10.84
N SER A 4 15.35 2.76 10.25
CA SER A 4 15.05 2.98 8.83
C SER A 4 16.09 2.34 7.92
N VAL A 5 15.66 1.85 6.76
CA VAL A 5 16.48 1.17 5.77
C VAL A 5 16.27 1.79 4.39
N SER A 6 17.17 1.55 3.44
CA SER A 6 17.00 2.02 2.06
C SER A 6 15.81 1.32 1.40
N LEU A 7 15.15 1.93 0.41
CA LEU A 7 14.14 1.21 -0.40
C LEU A 7 14.74 -0.04 -1.05
N ARG A 8 16.02 0.03 -1.44
CA ARG A 8 16.80 -1.12 -1.94
C ARG A 8 16.78 -2.33 -1.01
N ASP A 9 16.76 -2.09 0.31
CA ASP A 9 16.83 -3.16 1.33
C ASP A 9 15.46 -3.73 1.69
N VAL A 10 14.37 -3.08 1.25
CA VAL A 10 12.99 -3.44 1.61
C VAL A 10 12.64 -4.88 1.22
N PRO A 11 12.98 -5.39 0.01
CA PRO A 11 12.70 -6.77 -0.36
C PRO A 11 13.29 -7.80 0.61
N GLY A 12 14.51 -7.56 1.09
CA GLY A 12 15.19 -8.46 2.02
C GLY A 12 14.69 -8.37 3.47
N LYS A 13 14.07 -7.26 3.86
CA LYS A 13 13.71 -6.98 5.26
C LYS A 13 12.23 -7.06 5.57
N PHE A 14 11.38 -6.55 4.68
CA PHE A 14 9.96 -6.36 4.98
C PHE A 14 9.02 -7.16 4.07
N LEU A 15 9.49 -7.64 2.93
CA LEU A 15 8.68 -8.40 1.97
C LEU A 15 8.82 -9.92 2.17
N ASP A 16 8.14 -10.70 1.34
CA ASP A 16 8.27 -12.16 1.31
C ASP A 16 9.71 -12.58 0.97
N GLN A 17 10.45 -13.00 2.00
CA GLN A 17 11.84 -13.40 1.87
C GLN A 17 12.02 -14.65 1.00
N ARG A 18 11.03 -15.55 0.92
CA ARG A 18 11.14 -16.75 0.07
C ARG A 18 11.10 -16.35 -1.39
N LYS A 19 10.16 -15.47 -1.76
CA LYS A 19 10.08 -14.89 -3.12
C LYS A 19 11.31 -14.06 -3.46
N TRP A 20 11.79 -13.23 -2.53
CA TRP A 20 13.01 -12.46 -2.73
C TRP A 20 14.24 -13.36 -2.99
N ARG A 21 14.44 -14.39 -2.16
CA ARG A 21 15.53 -15.37 -2.36
C ARG A 21 15.38 -16.13 -3.67
N ALA A 22 14.16 -16.49 -4.07
CA ALA A 22 13.91 -17.14 -5.35
C ALA A 22 14.32 -16.25 -6.52
N LEU A 23 13.90 -14.98 -6.52
CA LEU A 23 14.28 -14.00 -7.54
C LEU A 23 15.81 -13.83 -7.64
N ARG A 24 16.48 -13.73 -6.49
CA ARG A 24 17.95 -13.59 -6.42
C ARG A 24 18.72 -14.75 -7.03
N LYS A 25 18.16 -15.97 -7.04
CA LYS A 25 18.85 -17.14 -7.63
C LYS A 25 19.08 -17.02 -9.13
N PHE A 26 18.30 -16.18 -9.82
CA PHE A 26 18.42 -15.95 -11.25
C PHE A 26 19.48 -14.90 -11.60
N THR A 27 20.11 -14.25 -10.62
CA THR A 27 21.03 -13.14 -10.84
C THR A 27 22.30 -13.30 -10.01
N SER A 28 23.46 -12.97 -10.56
CA SER A 28 24.71 -12.90 -9.80
C SER A 28 24.86 -11.63 -8.97
N GLN A 29 24.08 -10.59 -9.27
CA GLN A 29 24.16 -9.28 -8.62
C GLN A 29 22.80 -8.87 -8.06
N GLU A 30 22.78 -8.44 -6.80
CA GLU A 30 21.55 -8.00 -6.12
C GLU A 30 20.86 -6.85 -6.85
N LEU A 31 21.63 -5.93 -7.45
CA LEU A 31 21.07 -4.82 -8.22
C LEU A 31 20.20 -5.29 -9.39
N ILE A 32 20.57 -6.39 -10.06
CA ILE A 32 19.78 -6.98 -11.15
C ILE A 32 18.51 -7.63 -10.60
N ALA A 33 18.58 -8.30 -9.45
CA ALA A 33 17.37 -8.82 -8.81
C ALA A 33 16.41 -7.68 -8.43
N LEU A 34 16.94 -6.53 -8.00
CA LEU A 34 16.11 -5.35 -7.70
C LEU A 34 15.46 -4.78 -8.96
N THR A 35 16.15 -4.75 -10.11
CA THR A 35 15.52 -4.30 -11.36
C THR A 35 14.36 -5.21 -11.73
N TYR A 36 14.51 -6.54 -11.59
CA TYR A 36 13.48 -7.54 -11.90
C TYR A 36 12.15 -7.35 -11.15
N ILE A 37 12.15 -6.71 -9.99
CA ILE A 37 10.91 -6.35 -9.28
C ILE A 37 10.08 -5.32 -10.07
N ASN A 38 10.75 -4.41 -10.77
CA ASN A 38 10.17 -3.34 -11.57
C ASN A 38 10.10 -3.65 -13.07
N ALA A 39 10.32 -4.91 -13.45
CA ALA A 39 10.35 -5.34 -14.85
C ALA A 39 9.06 -5.02 -15.62
N PRO A 40 9.15 -4.62 -16.90
CA PRO A 40 7.99 -4.61 -17.79
C PRO A 40 7.49 -6.04 -18.04
N TYR A 41 6.23 -6.17 -18.48
CA TYR A 41 5.70 -7.45 -18.94
C TYR A 41 6.56 -8.01 -20.08
N LEU A 42 6.66 -9.32 -20.17
CA LEU A 42 7.34 -9.99 -21.27
C LEU A 42 6.47 -9.89 -22.51
N ASP A 43 6.89 -9.11 -23.51
CA ASP A 43 6.22 -9.12 -24.79
C ASP A 43 6.48 -10.48 -25.45
N GLU A 44 5.42 -11.26 -25.67
CA GLU A 44 5.52 -12.63 -26.20
C GLU A 44 6.08 -12.63 -27.63
N ASP A 45 5.88 -11.52 -28.36
CA ASP A 45 6.39 -11.34 -29.72
C ASP A 45 7.86 -10.86 -29.75
N ASN A 46 8.44 -10.49 -28.59
CA ASN A 46 9.78 -9.93 -28.50
C ASN A 46 10.57 -10.56 -27.34
N SER A 47 10.89 -11.84 -27.51
CA SER A 47 11.63 -12.67 -26.55
C SER A 47 13.08 -12.22 -26.30
N GLY A 48 13.63 -11.32 -27.13
CA GLY A 48 14.97 -10.72 -26.99
C GLY A 48 14.97 -9.34 -26.33
N ASN A 49 14.08 -9.12 -25.36
CA ASN A 49 14.03 -7.85 -24.64
C ASN A 49 15.23 -7.78 -23.67
N PHE A 50 16.05 -6.72 -23.76
CA PHE A 50 17.28 -6.50 -22.96
C PHE A 50 17.14 -6.86 -21.48
N PHE A 51 15.95 -6.65 -20.93
CA PHE A 51 15.62 -6.92 -19.54
C PHE A 51 15.72 -8.42 -19.19
N TRP A 52 15.33 -9.29 -20.12
CA TRP A 52 15.16 -10.74 -19.93
C TRP A 52 16.25 -11.57 -20.59
N ASP A 53 17.10 -10.97 -21.44
CA ASP A 53 18.22 -11.63 -22.15
C ASP A 53 19.19 -12.43 -21.25
N ARG A 54 19.19 -12.18 -19.94
CA ARG A 54 20.06 -12.89 -18.96
C ARG A 54 19.46 -14.19 -18.42
N LEU A 55 18.24 -14.54 -18.82
CA LEU A 55 17.54 -15.71 -18.31
C LEU A 55 17.73 -16.92 -19.21
N ARG A 56 17.83 -18.10 -18.58
CA ARG A 56 18.14 -19.36 -19.26
C ARG A 56 17.00 -19.87 -20.15
N SER A 57 15.78 -19.39 -19.93
CA SER A 57 14.59 -19.72 -20.71
C SER A 57 13.50 -18.64 -20.60
N GLY A 58 12.55 -18.62 -21.54
CA GLY A 58 11.36 -17.77 -21.46
C GLY A 58 10.46 -18.10 -20.26
N GLU A 59 10.39 -19.37 -19.85
CA GLU A 59 9.65 -19.78 -18.65
C GLU A 59 10.25 -19.17 -17.37
N ASP A 60 11.58 -19.10 -17.28
CA ASP A 60 12.26 -18.46 -16.17
C ASP A 60 11.99 -16.95 -16.16
N ALA A 61 11.88 -16.32 -17.32
CA ALA A 61 11.50 -14.91 -17.46
C ALA A 61 10.09 -14.63 -16.98
N ILE A 62 9.12 -15.43 -17.40
CA ILE A 62 7.74 -15.35 -16.91
C ILE A 62 7.69 -15.55 -15.40
N ARG A 63 8.41 -16.54 -14.86
CA ARG A 63 8.47 -16.83 -13.43
C ARG A 63 9.10 -15.67 -12.64
N CYS A 64 10.17 -15.08 -13.14
CA CYS A 64 10.82 -13.91 -12.56
C CYS A 64 9.90 -12.70 -12.57
N TYR A 65 9.24 -12.42 -13.69
CA TYR A 65 8.25 -11.36 -13.81
C TYR A 65 7.15 -11.48 -12.76
N HIS A 66 6.46 -12.63 -12.69
CA HIS A 66 5.38 -12.82 -11.71
C HIS A 66 5.86 -12.72 -10.26
N THR A 67 7.05 -13.24 -9.97
CA THR A 67 7.65 -13.16 -8.63
C THR A 67 7.95 -11.70 -8.27
N GLY A 68 8.58 -10.95 -9.18
CA GLY A 68 8.90 -9.53 -9.02
C GLY A 68 7.64 -8.68 -8.84
N ARG A 69 6.63 -8.88 -9.70
CA ARG A 69 5.33 -8.19 -9.60
C ARG A 69 4.63 -8.45 -8.28
N SER A 70 4.68 -9.68 -7.78
CA SER A 70 4.08 -10.01 -6.48
C SER A 70 4.77 -9.27 -5.33
N LEU A 71 6.10 -9.16 -5.35
CA LEU A 71 6.87 -8.38 -4.35
C LEU A 71 6.54 -6.89 -4.45
N LEU A 72 6.50 -6.33 -5.66
CA LEU A 72 6.13 -4.93 -5.89
C LEU A 72 4.73 -4.62 -5.36
N GLN A 73 3.74 -5.46 -5.69
CA GLN A 73 2.37 -5.32 -5.20
C GLN A 73 2.30 -5.38 -3.67
N GLN A 74 3.02 -6.31 -3.05
CA GLN A 74 3.08 -6.41 -1.58
C GLN A 74 3.67 -5.15 -0.94
N CYS A 75 4.75 -4.60 -1.51
CA CYS A 75 5.35 -3.36 -1.02
C CYS A 75 4.37 -2.19 -1.12
N ARG A 76 3.74 -2.01 -2.29
CA ARG A 76 2.72 -0.97 -2.50
C ARG A 76 1.55 -1.13 -1.54
N GLN A 77 1.09 -2.35 -1.31
CA GLN A 77 0.04 -2.61 -0.33
C GLN A 77 0.45 -2.17 1.07
N PHE A 78 1.69 -2.45 1.49
CA PHE A 78 2.16 -2.05 2.83
C PHE A 78 2.34 -0.55 2.97
N LEU A 79 2.80 0.15 1.93
CA LEU A 79 2.93 1.61 1.90
C LEU A 79 1.56 2.30 1.89
N ASN A 80 0.65 1.85 1.03
CA ASN A 80 -0.74 2.36 0.95
C ASN A 80 -1.51 2.13 2.25
N ALA A 81 -1.24 1.03 2.96
CA ALA A 81 -1.86 0.72 4.24
C ALA A 81 -1.17 1.39 5.44
N GLY A 82 -0.11 2.18 5.23
CA GLY A 82 0.66 2.81 6.29
C GLY A 82 1.40 1.81 7.21
N ARG A 83 1.53 0.54 6.81
CA ARG A 83 2.30 -0.49 7.55
C ARG A 83 3.80 -0.26 7.41
N LEU A 84 4.20 0.23 6.24
CA LEU A 84 5.52 0.80 6.00
C LEU A 84 5.34 2.30 5.84
N VAL A 85 6.20 3.06 6.52
CA VAL A 85 6.30 4.51 6.35
C VAL A 85 7.58 4.79 5.59
N ALA A 86 7.49 5.67 4.61
CA ALA A 86 8.61 6.06 3.78
C ALA A 86 8.81 7.57 3.83
N SER A 87 10.07 7.98 3.78
CA SER A 87 10.47 9.37 3.56
C SER A 87 11.45 9.45 2.41
N GLY A 88 11.40 10.52 1.65
CA GLY A 88 12.25 10.74 0.48
C GLY A 88 12.61 12.20 0.34
N VAL A 89 13.65 12.49 -0.43
CA VAL A 89 13.98 13.83 -0.90
C VAL A 89 13.06 14.12 -2.08
N ASP A 90 12.14 15.06 -1.91
CA ASP A 90 11.27 15.51 -2.99
C ASP A 90 12.10 16.28 -4.02
N ARG A 91 12.14 15.79 -5.26
CA ARG A 91 13.03 16.35 -6.28
C ARG A 91 12.69 17.80 -6.64
N SER A 92 11.42 18.20 -6.48
CA SER A 92 10.97 19.55 -6.80
C SER A 92 11.45 20.59 -5.78
N SER A 93 11.50 20.22 -4.50
CA SER A 93 11.84 21.12 -3.39
C SER A 93 13.24 20.89 -2.83
N GLY A 94 13.86 19.74 -3.12
CA GLY A 94 15.10 19.28 -2.50
C GLY A 94 14.96 18.90 -1.02
N ALA A 95 13.75 18.99 -0.45
CA ALA A 95 13.52 18.75 0.97
C ALA A 95 13.17 17.28 1.25
N ARG A 96 13.70 16.72 2.34
CA ARG A 96 13.28 15.41 2.83
C ARG A 96 11.94 15.52 3.53
N ARG A 97 10.95 14.76 3.08
CA ARG A 97 9.63 14.66 3.73
C ARG A 97 9.12 13.23 3.76
N THR A 98 8.21 12.98 4.70
CA THR A 98 7.44 11.73 4.73
C THR A 98 6.48 11.71 3.54
N ILE A 99 6.40 10.57 2.86
CA ILE A 99 5.47 10.32 1.77
C ILE A 99 4.22 9.70 2.39
N SER A 100 3.09 10.39 2.27
CA SER A 100 1.82 9.94 2.85
C SER A 100 1.31 8.68 2.17
N ALA A 101 0.50 7.89 2.89
CA ALA A 101 -0.13 6.68 2.36
C ALA A 101 -0.99 6.96 1.11
N SER A 102 -1.63 8.13 1.02
CA SER A 102 -2.42 8.56 -0.14
C SER A 102 -1.58 8.88 -1.38
N GLU A 103 -0.35 9.40 -1.21
CA GLU A 103 0.54 9.70 -2.34
C GLU A 103 1.02 8.41 -3.04
N TRP A 104 1.13 7.30 -2.32
CA TRP A 104 1.54 6.00 -2.86
C TRP A 104 0.57 5.37 -3.86
N VAL A 105 -0.64 5.91 -3.98
CA VAL A 105 -1.59 5.53 -5.04
C VAL A 105 -0.99 5.84 -6.42
N ASN A 106 -0.32 6.99 -6.56
CA ASN A 106 0.24 7.48 -7.82
C ASN A 106 1.76 7.29 -7.93
N LEU A 107 2.43 6.89 -6.84
CA LEU A 107 3.87 6.63 -6.83
C LEU A 107 4.17 5.13 -7.01
N TRP A 108 5.21 4.87 -7.78
CA TRP A 108 5.79 3.55 -7.98
C TRP A 108 7.18 3.47 -7.31
N PRO A 109 7.39 2.55 -6.37
CA PRO A 109 8.71 2.35 -5.78
C PRO A 109 9.63 1.67 -6.80
N MET A 110 10.75 2.33 -7.10
CA MET A 110 11.80 1.85 -7.99
C MET A 110 12.98 1.37 -7.13
N PHE A 111 13.03 0.07 -6.88
CA PHE A 111 13.93 -0.50 -5.88
C PHE A 111 15.39 -0.31 -6.26
N ALA A 112 15.78 -0.63 -7.49
CA ALA A 112 17.16 -0.54 -7.96
C ALA A 112 17.72 0.89 -7.88
N THR A 113 16.91 1.90 -8.22
CA THR A 113 17.33 3.30 -8.21
C THR A 113 17.18 3.97 -6.85
N ASN A 114 16.50 3.33 -5.88
CA ASN A 114 16.13 3.94 -4.60
C ASN A 114 15.25 5.19 -4.73
N THR A 115 14.34 5.16 -5.70
CA THR A 115 13.45 6.30 -6.01
C THR A 115 11.98 5.88 -5.92
N ALA A 116 11.09 6.86 -5.81
CA ALA A 116 9.66 6.68 -6.02
C ALA A 116 9.19 7.64 -7.11
N THR A 117 8.54 7.13 -8.14
CA THR A 117 8.18 7.90 -9.34
C THR A 117 6.68 7.86 -9.59
N GLY A 118 6.08 9.02 -9.79
CA GLY A 118 4.71 9.18 -10.26
C GLY A 118 4.65 10.22 -11.38
N PRO A 119 3.46 10.51 -11.93
CA PRO A 119 3.28 11.48 -13.02
C PRO A 119 3.79 12.88 -12.66
N ASP A 120 3.46 13.35 -11.45
CA ASP A 120 3.71 14.73 -11.02
C ASP A 120 4.78 14.86 -9.92
N GLN A 121 5.29 13.73 -9.42
CA GLN A 121 6.14 13.70 -8.24
C GLN A 121 7.23 12.65 -8.38
N VAL A 122 8.45 13.02 -8.00
CA VAL A 122 9.59 12.11 -7.91
C VAL A 122 10.31 12.34 -6.60
N PHE A 123 10.62 11.24 -5.91
CA PHE A 123 11.38 11.24 -4.68
C PHE A 123 12.64 10.40 -4.82
N ASP A 124 13.74 10.95 -4.32
CA ASP A 124 15.04 10.32 -4.25
C ASP A 124 15.38 9.91 -2.82
N ASP A 125 16.42 9.09 -2.67
CA ASP A 125 16.95 8.65 -1.37
C ASP A 125 15.89 8.17 -0.38
N ILE A 126 15.03 7.28 -0.85
CA ILE A 126 13.93 6.74 -0.04
C ILE A 126 14.47 5.97 1.17
N LYS A 127 13.96 6.31 2.34
CA LYS A 127 14.15 5.60 3.60
C LYS A 127 12.82 5.05 4.07
N VAL A 128 12.79 3.76 4.39
CA VAL A 128 11.59 3.03 4.81
C VAL A 128 11.79 2.47 6.20
N PHE A 129 10.75 2.55 7.02
CA PHE A 129 10.69 1.89 8.32
C PHE A 129 9.31 1.29 8.53
N GLN A 130 9.25 0.28 9.39
CA GLN A 130 7.98 -0.28 9.81
C GLN A 130 7.28 0.71 10.73
N ALA A 131 6.03 1.05 10.42
CA ALA A 131 5.20 1.82 11.33
C ALA A 131 5.19 1.10 12.67
N GLU A 132 5.36 1.84 13.76
CA GLU A 132 5.04 1.29 15.07
C GLU A 132 3.59 0.79 14.98
N ARG A 133 3.35 -0.47 15.40
CA ARG A 133 1.98 -0.95 15.52
C ARG A 133 1.29 0.03 16.44
N ARG A 134 0.54 0.96 15.87
CA ARG A 134 -0.56 1.55 16.59
C ARG A 134 -1.43 0.34 16.87
N ASN A 135 -1.34 -0.17 18.10
CA ASN A 135 -2.48 -0.83 18.71
C ASN A 135 -3.53 0.28 18.79
N THR A 136 -4.12 0.62 17.64
CA THR A 136 -5.35 1.38 17.58
C THR A 136 -6.28 0.48 18.35
N SER A 137 -6.55 0.84 19.61
CA SER A 137 -7.47 0.08 20.42
C SER A 137 -8.75 -0.07 19.59
N GLN A 138 -9.48 -1.17 19.78
CA GLN A 138 -10.72 -1.41 19.05
C GLN A 138 -11.66 -0.19 19.12
N GLU A 139 -11.58 0.58 20.20
CA GLU A 139 -12.27 1.85 20.43
C GLU A 139 -11.81 2.99 19.50
N THR A 140 -10.50 3.17 19.29
CA THR A 140 -9.97 4.17 18.36
C THR A 140 -10.30 3.80 16.91
N LEU A 141 -10.17 2.52 16.53
CA LEU A 141 -10.52 2.04 15.20
C LEU A 141 -12.01 2.22 14.89
N SER A 142 -12.86 1.92 15.89
CA SER A 142 -14.30 2.15 15.80
C SER A 142 -14.62 3.64 15.64
N SER A 143 -13.99 4.50 16.44
CA SER A 143 -14.20 5.96 16.39
C SER A 143 -13.78 6.57 15.05
N GLU A 144 -12.63 6.17 14.51
CA GLU A 144 -12.17 6.61 13.19
C GLU A 144 -13.09 6.12 12.06
N CYS A 145 -13.58 4.88 12.14
CA CYS A 145 -14.55 4.35 11.18
C CYS A 145 -15.88 5.11 11.24
N VAL A 146 -16.36 5.51 12.43
CA VAL A 146 -17.56 6.35 12.58
C VAL A 146 -17.38 7.71 11.94
N ALA A 147 -16.23 8.37 12.17
CA ALA A 147 -15.95 9.69 11.60
C ALA A 147 -15.94 9.63 10.06
N TRP A 148 -15.23 8.66 9.49
CA TRP A 148 -15.18 8.45 8.05
C TRP A 148 -16.57 8.17 7.44
N LEU A 149 -17.40 7.35 8.07
CA LEU A 149 -18.76 7.07 7.60
C LEU A 149 -19.68 8.31 7.64
N LYS A 150 -19.47 9.23 8.59
CA LYS A 150 -20.17 10.52 8.62
C LYS A 150 -19.76 11.43 7.47
N GLU A 151 -18.49 11.45 7.10
CA GLU A 151 -17.99 12.18 5.93
C GLU A 151 -18.59 11.63 4.63
N GLN A 152 -18.65 10.30 4.49
CA GLN A 152 -19.29 9.66 3.33
C GLN A 152 -20.78 10.00 3.26
N ARG A 153 -21.47 10.05 4.41
CA ARG A 153 -22.87 10.46 4.48
C ARG A 153 -23.10 11.89 4.01
N THR A 154 -22.17 12.81 4.26
CA THR A 154 -22.28 14.22 3.82
C THR A 154 -21.94 14.44 2.35
N ALA A 155 -21.23 13.51 1.71
CA ALA A 155 -20.65 13.70 0.38
C ALA A 155 -21.58 13.37 -0.81
N GLY A 156 -22.79 12.85 -0.60
CA GLY A 156 -23.74 12.57 -1.71
C GLY A 156 -24.22 11.12 -1.78
N PRO A 157 -24.96 10.74 -2.83
CA PRO A 157 -25.99 9.70 -2.79
C PRO A 157 -25.47 8.36 -2.24
N GLY A 158 -26.16 7.89 -1.19
CA GLY A 158 -25.73 6.79 -0.33
C GLY A 158 -25.34 5.53 -1.08
N GLU A 159 -24.04 5.26 -1.10
CA GLU A 159 -23.53 3.98 -1.55
C GLU A 159 -24.11 2.84 -0.71
N LYS A 160 -24.24 1.67 -1.34
CA LYS A 160 -24.67 0.46 -0.63
C LYS A 160 -23.69 0.16 0.50
N LYS A 161 -24.23 -0.29 1.65
CA LYS A 161 -23.44 -0.65 2.84
C LYS A 161 -22.27 -1.60 2.54
N THR A 162 -22.44 -2.51 1.59
CA THR A 162 -21.39 -3.45 1.13
C THR A 162 -20.23 -2.72 0.46
N THR A 163 -20.50 -1.74 -0.40
CA THR A 163 -19.48 -0.91 -1.05
C THR A 163 -18.72 -0.08 -0.02
N LEU A 164 -19.45 0.52 0.94
CA LEU A 164 -18.85 1.25 2.05
C LEU A 164 -17.96 0.36 2.92
N TYR A 165 -18.33 -0.92 3.12
CA TYR A 165 -17.50 -1.88 3.84
C TYR A 165 -16.21 -2.20 3.09
N GLU A 166 -16.27 -2.42 1.78
CA GLU A 166 -15.08 -2.67 0.96
C GLU A 166 -14.12 -1.48 0.98
N TYR A 167 -14.64 -0.26 0.88
CA TYR A 167 -13.83 0.96 0.99
C TYR A 167 -13.23 1.14 2.38
N ALA A 168 -14.02 0.91 3.43
CA ALA A 168 -13.53 0.94 4.79
C ALA A 168 -12.43 -0.13 5.01
N ARG A 169 -12.59 -1.34 4.44
CA ARG A 169 -11.60 -2.41 4.56
C ARG A 169 -10.32 -2.12 3.78
N ARG A 170 -10.40 -1.42 2.64
CA ARG A 170 -9.22 -0.91 1.91
C ARG A 170 -8.48 0.16 2.72
N ARG A 171 -9.21 1.02 3.43
CA ARG A 171 -8.66 2.12 4.23
C ARG A 171 -8.06 1.66 5.58
N PHE A 172 -8.83 0.91 6.35
CA PHE A 172 -8.51 0.51 7.73
C PHE A 172 -7.85 -0.88 7.81
N GLY A 173 -7.77 -1.60 6.69
CA GLY A 173 -7.12 -2.90 6.60
C GLY A 173 -7.92 -4.03 7.27
N ASN A 174 -7.26 -5.19 7.41
CA ASN A 174 -7.89 -6.42 7.91
C ASN A 174 -8.26 -6.38 9.40
N SER A 175 -7.85 -5.35 10.14
CA SER A 175 -8.24 -5.13 11.52
C SER A 175 -9.71 -4.68 11.64
N LEU A 176 -10.30 -4.16 10.56
CA LEU A 176 -11.70 -3.80 10.50
C LEU A 176 -12.57 -5.04 10.24
N THR A 177 -13.04 -5.65 11.33
CA THR A 177 -14.01 -6.74 11.25
C THR A 177 -15.39 -6.23 10.83
N HIS A 178 -16.24 -7.13 10.32
CA HIS A 178 -17.64 -6.81 10.04
C HIS A 178 -18.35 -6.26 11.29
N ALA A 179 -18.09 -6.82 12.47
CA ALA A 179 -18.72 -6.37 13.71
C ALA A 179 -18.38 -4.91 14.06
N ILE A 180 -17.12 -4.50 13.88
CA ILE A 180 -16.68 -3.12 14.12
C ILE A 180 -17.31 -2.18 13.11
N PHE A 181 -17.31 -2.57 11.83
CA PHE A 181 -17.93 -1.76 10.78
C PHE A 181 -19.45 -1.61 10.98
N ASP A 182 -20.15 -2.67 11.34
CA ASP A 182 -21.60 -2.63 11.55
C ASP A 182 -21.97 -1.72 12.72
N ALA A 183 -21.22 -1.79 13.82
CA ALA A 183 -21.40 -0.87 14.95
C ALA A 183 -21.14 0.60 14.54
N ALA A 184 -20.08 0.85 13.78
CA ALA A 184 -19.75 2.18 13.29
C ALA A 184 -20.80 2.72 12.30
N TYR A 185 -21.31 1.86 11.41
CA TYR A 185 -22.36 2.18 10.46
C TYR A 185 -23.67 2.55 11.16
N LEU A 186 -24.06 1.78 12.18
CA LEU A 186 -25.20 2.14 13.01
C LEU A 186 -24.99 3.50 13.70
N ALA A 187 -23.82 3.75 14.27
CA ALA A 187 -23.53 5.04 14.92
C ALA A 187 -23.52 6.24 13.95
N ALA A 188 -23.13 6.05 12.68
CA ALA A 188 -23.08 7.11 11.68
C ALA A 188 -24.42 7.36 10.96
N PHE A 189 -25.22 6.31 10.74
CA PHE A 189 -26.44 6.36 9.91
C PHE A 189 -27.75 6.16 10.69
N ALA A 190 -27.74 5.72 11.95
CA ALA A 190 -28.96 5.62 12.74
C ALA A 190 -29.61 7.01 12.90
N ARG A 191 -30.88 7.11 12.54
CA ARG A 191 -31.72 8.27 12.88
C ARG A 191 -31.88 8.29 14.41
N ARG A 192 -31.61 9.44 15.05
CA ARG A 192 -32.07 9.68 16.43
C ARG A 192 -33.59 9.43 16.45
N ARG A 193 -34.05 8.37 17.11
CA ARG A 193 -35.48 8.23 17.43
C ARG A 193 -35.85 9.45 18.27
N GLY A 194 -36.76 10.28 17.75
CA GLY A 194 -37.26 11.44 18.47
C GLY A 194 -37.80 11.00 19.82
N ARG A 195 -37.35 11.67 20.88
CA ARG A 195 -37.98 11.58 22.20
C ARG A 195 -39.44 12.05 22.02
N PRO A 196 -40.46 11.28 22.44
CA PRO A 196 -41.82 11.79 22.44
C PRO A 196 -41.83 13.09 23.25
N LYS A 197 -42.34 14.19 22.68
CA LYS A 197 -42.68 15.36 23.49
C LYS A 197 -43.69 14.88 24.53
N LYS A 198 -43.38 15.07 25.81
CA LYS A 198 -44.40 14.97 26.86
C LYS A 198 -45.52 15.93 26.44
N SER A 199 -46.67 15.38 26.06
CA SER A 199 -47.92 16.14 26.00
C SER A 199 -48.25 16.53 27.43
N SER A 200 -48.07 17.81 27.74
CA SER A 200 -48.62 18.42 28.94
C SER A 200 -50.08 18.77 28.65
N ILE A 201 -51.00 17.89 29.03
CA ILE A 201 -52.35 18.20 29.53
C ILE A 201 -52.66 17.17 30.60
#